data_AF-A0A822G425-F1
#
_entry.id   AF-A0A822G425-F1
#
_cell.length_a   1.000
_cell.length_b   1.000
_cell.length_c   1.000
_cell.angle_alpha   90.00
_cell.angle_beta   90.00
_cell.angle_gamma   90.00
#
_symmetry.space_group_name_H-M   'P 1'
#
loop_
_entity.id
_entity.type
_entity.pdbx_description
1 polymer ?
#
loop_
_entity_poly.entity_id
_entity_poly.type
_entity_poly.pdbx_seq_one_letter_code
_entity_poly.pdbx_strand_id
1 'polypeptide(L)'
;MQPAATISVSKVAPFKPNGANYIDEDTTINTEQELWSISATSNQQGDEEIYARGSHIIWTYPLQNIQCPSYMKFTTDTIPKKLLWTKFDQCSMSCEHGGTEFPIVMEHNCLTVFGMDSGYTKVALPFSVSKVWPFRNGLMIERQSNDHYLPNLFSLSHPLDEVKPVISRHHGEWFYSFDKHVYTTAGLASDEQLILRFDEIARVHSLG
;
A
#
# COMPACT_ATOMS: atom_id res chain seq x y z
N MET A 1 -16.32 8.67 43.48
CA MET A 1 -15.27 9.39 42.74
C MET A 1 -14.44 8.36 42.00
N GLN A 2 -14.36 8.43 40.67
CA GLN A 2 -13.54 7.53 39.86
C GLN A 2 -12.10 8.07 39.85
N PRO A 3 -11.06 7.24 40.04
CA PRO A 3 -9.68 7.72 39.99
C PRO A 3 -9.32 8.18 38.57
N ALA A 4 -8.59 9.29 38.47
CA ALA A 4 -8.08 9.80 37.20
C ALA A 4 -7.07 8.82 36.62
N ALA A 5 -7.23 8.47 35.34
CA ALA A 5 -6.24 7.68 34.62
C ALA A 5 -5.05 8.57 34.24
N THR A 6 -3.85 8.16 34.62
CA THR A 6 -2.60 8.81 34.19
C THR A 6 -1.89 7.88 33.22
N ILE A 7 -1.62 8.35 32.01
CA ILE A 7 -0.78 7.67 31.02
C ILE A 7 0.63 8.23 31.16
N SER A 8 1.59 7.38 31.52
CA SER A 8 3.01 7.73 31.49
C SER A 8 3.66 7.16 30.22
N VAL A 9 4.20 8.03 29.38
CA VAL A 9 5.01 7.63 28.21
C VAL A 9 6.48 7.79 28.58
N SER A 10 7.23 6.70 28.55
CA SER A 10 8.68 6.72 28.75
C SER A 10 9.36 7.37 27.54
N LYS A 11 10.51 8.02 27.75
CA LYS A 11 11.29 8.66 26.68
C LYS A 11 11.76 7.60 25.68
N VAL A 12 11.15 7.56 24.50
CA VAL A 12 11.51 6.66 23.40
C VAL A 12 12.60 7.34 22.56
N ALA A 13 13.58 6.56 22.09
CA ALA A 13 14.56 7.04 21.13
C ALA A 13 13.86 7.52 19.84
N PRO A 14 14.45 8.48 19.09
CA PRO A 14 13.92 8.85 17.78
C PRO A 14 13.90 7.63 16.86
N PHE A 15 12.74 7.39 16.22
CA PHE A 15 12.59 6.30 15.27
C PHE A 15 13.40 6.59 14.00
N LYS A 16 14.14 5.58 13.52
CA LYS A 16 14.82 5.59 12.23
C LYS A 16 14.39 4.33 11.48
N PRO A 17 13.86 4.42 10.25
CA PRO A 17 13.55 3.25 9.44
C PRO A 17 14.78 2.34 9.27
N ASN A 18 14.60 1.03 9.34
CA ASN A 18 15.70 0.08 9.21
C ASN A 18 16.38 0.16 7.84
N GLY A 19 15.58 0.35 6.79
CA GLY A 19 16.01 0.49 5.40
C GLY A 19 17.01 1.63 5.18
N ALA A 20 16.91 2.70 5.97
CA ALA A 20 17.81 3.86 5.89
C ALA A 20 19.27 3.50 6.24
N ASN A 21 19.52 2.37 6.90
CA ASN A 21 20.89 1.91 7.19
C ASN A 21 21.57 1.25 5.97
N TYR A 22 20.82 1.01 4.89
CA TYR A 22 21.29 0.27 3.72
C TYR A 22 21.37 1.11 2.45
N ILE A 23 21.10 2.42 2.53
CA ILE A 23 21.33 3.36 1.43
C ILE A 23 22.60 4.15 1.75
N ASP A 24 23.51 4.21 0.77
CA ASP A 24 24.77 4.94 0.93
C ASP A 24 24.49 6.44 1.15
N GLU A 25 25.20 7.05 2.11
CA GLU A 25 25.08 8.47 2.43
C GLU A 25 25.83 9.32 1.39
N ASP A 26 25.36 9.34 0.14
CA ASP A 26 25.83 10.34 -0.83
C ASP A 26 25.12 11.68 -0.57
N THR A 27 25.87 12.76 -0.58
CA THR A 27 25.41 14.10 -0.13
C THR A 27 24.25 14.67 -0.96
N THR A 28 24.06 14.21 -2.21
CA THR A 28 22.92 14.58 -3.06
C THR A 28 21.62 13.89 -2.66
N ILE A 29 21.69 12.71 -2.03
CA ILE A 29 20.56 11.86 -1.68
C ILE A 29 19.86 12.34 -0.37
N ASN A 30 20.56 13.10 0.49
CA ASN A 30 20.03 13.58 1.77
C ASN A 30 18.87 14.59 1.67
N THR A 31 18.52 15.06 0.48
CA THR A 31 17.37 15.96 0.25
C THR A 31 16.18 15.28 -0.42
N GLU A 32 16.32 13.99 -0.75
CA GLU A 32 15.27 13.24 -1.45
C GLU A 32 14.13 12.85 -0.50
N GLN A 33 12.93 12.74 -1.07
CA GLN A 33 11.76 12.30 -0.33
C GLN A 33 11.98 10.88 0.20
N GLU A 34 11.67 10.69 1.49
CA GLU A 34 11.66 9.38 2.14
C GLU A 34 10.24 8.87 2.33
N LEU A 35 10.06 7.57 2.09
CA LEU A 35 8.84 6.85 2.38
C LEU A 35 9.19 5.57 3.13
N TRP A 36 8.37 5.17 4.09
CA TRP A 36 8.50 3.86 4.73
C TRP A 36 7.14 3.31 5.16
N SER A 37 7.06 2.00 5.25
CA SER A 37 5.89 1.31 5.78
C SER A 37 6.31 -0.01 6.42
N ILE A 38 5.76 -0.30 7.59
CA ILE A 38 5.97 -1.56 8.32
C ILE A 38 4.73 -2.42 8.13
N SER A 39 4.92 -3.73 7.90
CA SER A 39 3.81 -4.68 7.77
C SER A 39 2.96 -4.70 9.03
N ALA A 40 1.64 -4.77 8.88
CA ALA A 40 0.73 -4.91 10.02
C ALA A 40 0.74 -6.35 10.57
N THR A 41 1.17 -7.31 9.75
CA THR A 41 1.33 -8.71 10.16
C THR A 41 2.71 -8.93 10.78
N SER A 42 2.82 -8.75 12.10
CA SER A 42 4.00 -9.19 12.83
C SER A 42 4.09 -10.71 12.79
N ASN A 43 5.14 -11.26 12.21
CA ASN A 43 5.48 -12.66 12.42
C ASN A 43 6.24 -12.76 13.76
N GLN A 44 6.27 -13.94 14.39
CA GLN A 44 6.98 -14.11 15.69
C GLN A 44 8.49 -13.84 15.62
N GLN A 45 9.02 -13.55 14.43
CA GLN A 45 10.44 -13.41 14.12
C GLN A 45 10.85 -11.93 14.00
N GLY A 46 9.93 -11.01 13.75
CA GLY A 46 10.19 -9.57 13.74
C GLY A 46 9.24 -8.78 12.83
N ASP A 47 9.55 -7.49 12.68
CA ASP A 47 8.81 -6.61 11.79
C ASP A 47 9.42 -6.65 10.38
N GLU A 48 8.57 -6.69 9.35
CA GLU A 48 8.97 -6.43 7.98
C GLU A 48 8.75 -4.96 7.62
N GLU A 49 9.72 -4.36 6.91
CA GLU A 49 9.69 -2.94 6.54
C GLU A 49 10.07 -2.77 5.06
N ILE A 50 9.33 -1.93 4.35
CA ILE A 50 9.73 -1.40 3.06
C ILE A 50 10.05 0.09 3.19
N TYR A 51 11.19 0.49 2.66
CA TYR A 51 11.75 1.84 2.73
C TYR A 51 12.12 2.32 1.34
N ALA A 52 11.91 3.61 1.08
CA ALA A 52 12.35 4.27 -0.13
C ALA A 52 13.02 5.62 0.17
N ARG A 53 14.09 5.91 -0.56
CA ARG A 53 14.69 7.24 -0.66
C ARG A 53 15.04 7.51 -2.13
N GLY A 54 14.42 8.53 -2.71
CA GLY A 54 14.47 8.74 -4.16
C GLY A 54 13.89 7.53 -4.91
N SER A 55 14.65 6.96 -5.85
CA SER A 55 14.28 5.72 -6.57
C SER A 55 14.81 4.43 -5.94
N HIS A 56 15.52 4.51 -4.81
CA HIS A 56 16.07 3.33 -4.15
C HIS A 56 15.07 2.75 -3.16
N ILE A 57 14.83 1.44 -3.26
CA ILE A 57 13.93 0.67 -2.41
C ILE A 57 14.75 -0.34 -1.61
N ILE A 58 14.49 -0.40 -0.31
CA ILE A 58 15.01 -1.42 0.59
C ILE A 58 13.82 -2.14 1.22
N TRP A 59 13.73 -3.45 1.04
CA TRP A 59 12.81 -4.30 1.81
C TRP A 59 13.62 -5.09 2.83
N THR A 60 13.37 -4.86 4.12
CA THR A 60 13.97 -5.61 5.21
C THR A 60 12.95 -6.58 5.80
N TYR A 61 13.39 -7.82 6.05
CA TYR A 61 12.54 -8.88 6.60
C TYR A 61 13.33 -9.76 7.58
N PRO A 62 12.66 -10.33 8.60
CA PRO A 62 13.32 -11.19 9.56
C PRO A 62 13.67 -12.54 8.91
N LEU A 63 14.78 -13.14 9.34
CA LEU A 63 15.13 -14.51 8.99
C LEU A 63 15.17 -15.37 10.25
N GLN A 64 14.68 -16.62 10.15
CA GLN A 64 14.72 -17.57 11.26
C GLN A 64 16.16 -17.72 11.79
N ASN A 65 16.31 -17.57 13.11
CA ASN A 65 17.56 -17.78 13.84
C ASN A 65 18.70 -16.78 13.52
N ILE A 66 18.39 -15.63 12.91
CA ILE A 66 19.37 -14.55 12.67
C ILE A 66 18.96 -13.31 13.45
N GLN A 67 19.91 -12.71 14.19
CA GLN A 67 19.65 -11.52 15.01
C GLN A 67 19.56 -10.22 14.19
N CYS A 68 20.10 -10.20 12.97
CA CYS A 68 20.03 -9.08 12.03
C CYS A 68 18.98 -9.36 10.93
N PRO A 69 18.13 -8.39 10.57
CA PRO A 69 17.21 -8.55 9.46
C PRO A 69 18.00 -8.70 8.15
N SER A 70 17.49 -9.55 7.25
CA SER A 70 17.98 -9.58 5.87
C SER A 70 17.30 -8.50 5.05
N TYR A 71 17.87 -8.17 3.89
CA TYR A 71 17.33 -7.13 3.03
C TYR A 71 17.47 -7.45 1.56
N MET A 72 16.55 -6.91 0.77
CA MET A 72 16.64 -6.81 -0.68
C MET A 72 16.73 -5.34 -1.09
N LYS A 73 17.57 -5.06 -2.10
CA LYS A 73 17.70 -3.73 -2.71
C LYS A 73 17.10 -3.75 -4.11
N PHE A 74 16.41 -2.68 -4.46
CA PHE A 74 15.82 -2.51 -5.77
C PHE A 74 15.83 -1.03 -6.16
N THR A 75 15.86 -0.74 -7.46
CA THR A 75 15.77 0.64 -7.97
C THR A 75 14.58 0.73 -8.91
N THR A 76 13.71 1.70 -8.67
CA THR A 76 12.55 2.00 -9.52
C THR A 76 12.95 2.91 -10.69
N ASP A 77 12.11 2.92 -11.72
CA ASP A 77 12.32 3.77 -12.90
C ASP A 77 12.00 5.24 -12.57
N THR A 78 11.06 5.46 -11.64
CA THR A 78 10.64 6.76 -11.14
C THR A 78 10.61 6.80 -9.61
N ILE A 79 10.57 7.99 -9.02
CA ILE A 79 10.42 8.14 -7.56
C ILE A 79 9.05 7.57 -7.15
N PRO A 80 9.00 6.61 -6.20
CA PRO A 80 7.74 6.07 -5.70
C PRO A 80 6.86 7.14 -5.10
N LYS A 81 5.55 7.01 -5.32
CA LYS A 81 4.55 7.88 -4.70
C LYS A 81 4.01 7.32 -3.39
N LYS A 82 4.01 5.99 -3.24
CA LYS A 82 3.47 5.32 -2.05
C LYS A 82 4.09 3.94 -1.85
N LEU A 83 4.27 3.57 -0.59
CA LEU A 83 4.59 2.22 -0.14
C LEU A 83 3.41 1.69 0.68
N LEU A 84 3.01 0.44 0.45
CA LEU A 84 1.90 -0.20 1.16
C LEU A 84 2.06 -1.72 1.19
N TRP A 85 1.20 -2.39 1.94
CA TRP A 85 1.18 -3.84 2.12
C TRP A 85 -0.20 -4.38 1.74
N THR A 86 -0.28 -5.51 1.04
CA THR A 86 -1.58 -6.15 0.79
C THR A 86 -1.48 -7.66 0.69
N LYS A 87 -2.62 -8.36 0.81
CA LYS A 87 -2.73 -9.79 0.54
C LYS A 87 -3.39 -10.01 -0.81
N PHE A 88 -3.02 -11.08 -1.50
CA PHE A 88 -3.70 -11.55 -2.71
C PHE A 88 -4.20 -12.98 -2.49
N ASP A 89 -5.48 -13.24 -2.75
CA ASP A 89 -6.14 -14.52 -2.37
C ASP A 89 -5.43 -15.74 -2.93
N GLN A 90 -5.05 -15.68 -4.20
CA GLN A 90 -4.48 -16.81 -4.93
C GLN A 90 -2.99 -17.03 -4.65
N CYS A 91 -2.31 -16.06 -4.02
CA CYS A 91 -0.90 -16.21 -3.62
C CYS A 91 -0.73 -16.89 -2.25
N SER A 92 -1.80 -16.96 -1.45
CA SER A 92 -1.74 -17.45 -0.06
C SER A 92 -1.42 -18.94 0.07
N MET A 93 -1.59 -19.71 -1.01
CA MET A 93 -1.39 -21.17 -1.02
C MET A 93 0.01 -21.60 -1.50
N SER A 94 0.77 -20.71 -2.15
CA SER A 94 2.10 -21.01 -2.71
C SER A 94 3.26 -20.33 -1.99
N CYS A 95 3.00 -19.33 -1.14
CA CYS A 95 4.06 -18.66 -0.40
C CYS A 95 4.55 -19.52 0.78
N GLU A 96 5.86 -19.81 0.83
CA GLU A 96 6.51 -20.48 1.98
C GLU A 96 6.30 -19.71 3.31
N HIS A 97 5.86 -18.46 3.22
CA HIS A 97 5.67 -17.53 4.33
C HIS A 97 4.20 -17.44 4.83
N GLY A 98 3.27 -18.21 4.26
CA GLY A 98 1.92 -18.45 4.78
C GLY A 98 1.16 -17.20 5.27
N GLY A 99 0.37 -16.57 4.41
CA GLY A 99 -0.57 -15.50 4.83
C GLY A 99 0.05 -14.11 5.04
N THR A 100 1.28 -13.91 4.57
CA THR A 100 2.03 -12.64 4.63
C THR A 100 1.43 -11.60 3.68
N GLU A 101 1.37 -10.36 4.14
CA GLU A 101 1.16 -9.24 3.22
C GLU A 101 2.39 -9.08 2.32
N PHE A 102 2.18 -8.73 1.07
CA PHE A 102 3.24 -8.44 0.11
C PHE A 102 3.57 -6.94 0.16
N PRO A 103 4.86 -6.56 0.24
CA PRO A 103 5.29 -5.18 0.07
C PRO A 103 4.99 -4.70 -1.35
N ILE A 104 4.44 -3.50 -1.46
CA ILE A 104 4.08 -2.88 -2.74
C ILE A 104 4.67 -1.48 -2.86
N VAL A 105 5.30 -1.22 -3.99
CA VAL A 105 5.77 0.10 -4.41
C VAL A 105 4.86 0.61 -5.52
N MET A 106 4.27 1.78 -5.32
CA MET A 106 3.44 2.46 -6.33
C MET A 106 4.23 3.58 -7.01
N GLU A 107 4.39 3.45 -8.32
CA GLU A 107 4.91 4.49 -9.22
C GLU A 107 3.76 5.15 -9.99
N HIS A 108 4.06 6.00 -10.98
CA HIS A 108 3.04 6.76 -11.69
C HIS A 108 2.03 5.88 -12.45
N ASN A 109 2.48 4.80 -13.08
CA ASN A 109 1.70 3.90 -13.94
C ASN A 109 2.12 2.43 -13.78
N CYS A 110 2.76 2.11 -12.65
CA CYS A 110 3.28 0.77 -12.38
C CYS A 110 3.18 0.47 -10.89
N LEU A 111 2.94 -0.80 -10.56
CA LEU A 111 3.06 -1.33 -9.21
C LEU A 111 4.16 -2.39 -9.21
N THR A 112 5.03 -2.38 -8.21
CA THR A 112 5.96 -3.49 -7.97
C THR A 112 5.53 -4.22 -6.72
N VAL A 113 5.28 -5.53 -6.85
CA VAL A 113 4.88 -6.43 -5.75
C VAL A 113 6.05 -7.34 -5.41
N PHE A 114 6.56 -7.28 -4.19
CA PHE A 114 7.70 -8.10 -3.73
C PHE A 114 7.22 -9.40 -3.09
N GLY A 115 8.12 -10.39 -2.98
CA GLY A 115 7.87 -11.63 -2.23
C GLY A 115 7.05 -12.69 -2.96
N MET A 116 6.77 -12.51 -4.26
CA MET A 116 6.25 -13.60 -5.11
C MET A 116 7.39 -14.58 -5.46
N ASP A 117 7.07 -15.77 -6.01
CA ASP A 117 8.03 -16.82 -6.35
C ASP A 117 9.24 -16.35 -7.18
N SER A 118 9.09 -15.26 -7.95
CA SER A 118 10.13 -14.60 -8.77
C SER A 118 10.96 -13.53 -8.03
N GLY A 119 10.77 -13.35 -6.73
CA GLY A 119 11.33 -12.25 -5.93
C GLY A 119 10.49 -10.96 -6.00
N TYR A 120 10.11 -10.53 -7.21
CA TYR A 120 9.15 -9.44 -7.42
C TYR A 120 8.40 -9.57 -8.76
N THR A 121 7.28 -8.86 -8.87
CA THR A 121 6.44 -8.75 -10.07
C THR A 121 6.11 -7.28 -10.34
N LYS A 122 6.41 -6.79 -11.55
CA LYS A 122 5.96 -5.46 -12.02
C LYS A 122 4.62 -5.58 -12.73
N VAL A 123 3.66 -4.74 -12.34
CA VAL A 123 2.32 -4.64 -12.92
C VAL A 123 2.22 -3.31 -13.65
N ALA A 124 2.25 -3.34 -14.98
CA ALA A 124 2.01 -2.16 -15.80
C ALA A 124 0.52 -1.81 -15.78
N LEU A 125 0.19 -0.57 -15.44
CA LEU A 125 -1.19 -0.09 -15.40
C LEU A 125 -1.52 0.70 -16.68
N PRO A 126 -2.72 0.52 -17.26
CA PRO A 126 -3.11 1.20 -18.49
C PRO A 126 -3.43 2.70 -18.28
N PHE A 127 -3.18 3.22 -17.08
CA PHE A 127 -3.46 4.60 -16.70
C PHE A 127 -2.54 5.07 -15.57
N SER A 128 -2.43 6.39 -15.43
CA SER A 128 -1.77 7.04 -14.29
C SER A 128 -2.57 6.84 -13.01
N VAL A 129 -1.89 6.61 -11.89
CA VAL A 129 -2.50 6.35 -10.59
C VAL A 129 -2.40 7.57 -9.69
N SER A 130 -3.54 7.93 -9.06
CA SER A 130 -3.60 8.95 -8.02
C SER A 130 -3.42 8.32 -6.63
N LYS A 131 -4.13 7.21 -6.35
CA LYS A 131 -4.12 6.55 -5.04
C LYS A 131 -4.27 5.04 -5.18
N VAL A 132 -3.69 4.33 -4.21
CA VAL A 132 -3.85 2.88 -4.04
C VAL A 132 -4.15 2.59 -2.59
N TRP A 133 -5.05 1.65 -2.36
CA TRP A 133 -5.35 1.12 -1.04
C TRP A 133 -5.32 -0.41 -1.06
N PRO A 134 -4.81 -1.03 0.02
CA PRO A 134 -5.10 -2.43 0.30
C PRO A 134 -6.62 -2.62 0.36
N PHE A 135 -7.11 -3.64 -0.35
CA PHE A 135 -8.53 -3.99 -0.40
C PHE A 135 -8.63 -5.52 -0.46
N ARG A 136 -9.82 -6.10 -0.28
CA ARG A 136 -10.02 -7.53 0.03
C ARG A 136 -9.27 -8.38 -0.96
N ASN A 137 -8.21 -8.98 -0.43
CA ASN A 137 -7.37 -9.90 -1.17
C ASN A 137 -6.86 -9.32 -2.50
N GLY A 138 -6.53 -8.04 -2.49
CA GLY A 138 -5.94 -7.34 -3.61
C GLY A 138 -5.74 -5.85 -3.36
N LEU A 139 -5.97 -5.04 -4.38
CA LEU A 139 -5.83 -3.59 -4.33
C LEU A 139 -7.07 -2.90 -4.88
N MET A 140 -7.36 -1.74 -4.31
CA MET A 140 -8.23 -0.73 -4.89
C MET A 140 -7.35 0.40 -5.45
N ILE A 141 -7.60 0.80 -6.69
CA ILE A 141 -6.75 1.72 -7.44
C ILE A 141 -7.63 2.87 -7.96
N GLU A 142 -7.29 4.10 -7.57
CA GLU A 142 -7.89 5.32 -8.11
C GLU A 142 -7.04 5.81 -9.29
N ARG A 143 -7.68 5.92 -10.45
CA ARG A 143 -7.06 6.46 -11.66
C ARG A 143 -6.98 7.97 -11.58
N GLN A 144 -5.80 8.52 -11.89
CA GLN A 144 -5.64 9.94 -12.15
C GLN A 144 -6.26 10.26 -13.52
N SER A 145 -7.41 10.95 -13.55
CA SER A 145 -8.10 11.29 -14.79
C SER A 145 -8.79 12.65 -14.71
N ASN A 146 -8.76 13.37 -15.83
CA ASN A 146 -9.61 14.53 -16.08
C ASN A 146 -10.84 14.18 -16.94
N ASP A 147 -10.90 12.95 -17.45
CA ASP A 147 -11.99 12.43 -18.27
C ASP A 147 -13.04 11.71 -17.39
N HIS A 148 -14.25 12.25 -17.43
CA HIS A 148 -15.42 11.80 -16.66
C HIS A 148 -16.21 10.69 -17.34
N TYR A 149 -15.85 10.30 -18.57
CA TYR A 149 -16.57 9.23 -19.29
C TYR A 149 -15.99 7.84 -19.03
N LEU A 150 -14.87 7.77 -18.30
CA LEU A 150 -14.15 6.54 -18.03
C LEU A 150 -14.12 6.26 -16.52
N PRO A 151 -14.24 4.99 -16.09
CA PRO A 151 -14.19 4.65 -14.67
C PRO A 151 -12.95 5.22 -13.98
N ASN A 152 -13.10 5.66 -12.73
CA ASN A 152 -12.02 6.23 -11.93
C ASN A 152 -11.55 5.30 -10.81
N LEU A 153 -12.27 4.20 -10.55
CA LEU A 153 -11.95 3.24 -9.50
C LEU A 153 -11.84 1.82 -10.08
N PHE A 154 -10.75 1.15 -9.78
CA PHE A 154 -10.40 -0.18 -10.28
C PHE A 154 -9.96 -1.10 -9.15
N SER A 155 -10.08 -2.40 -9.36
CA SER A 155 -9.55 -3.44 -8.48
C SER A 155 -8.49 -4.29 -9.18
N LEU A 156 -7.53 -4.80 -8.41
CA LEU A 156 -6.54 -5.78 -8.82
C LEU A 156 -6.50 -6.92 -7.81
N SER A 157 -6.96 -8.10 -8.20
CA SER A 157 -7.08 -9.27 -7.30
C SER A 157 -5.85 -10.17 -7.28
N HIS A 158 -4.96 -10.04 -8.27
CA HIS A 158 -3.68 -10.75 -8.32
C HIS A 158 -2.70 -9.94 -9.18
N PRO A 159 -1.38 -9.94 -8.90
CA PRO A 159 -0.41 -9.16 -9.68
C PRO A 159 -0.32 -9.54 -11.16
N LEU A 160 -0.73 -10.77 -11.52
CA LEU A 160 -0.78 -11.24 -12.91
C LEU A 160 -2.14 -11.03 -13.60
N ASP A 161 -3.15 -10.53 -12.87
CA ASP A 161 -4.47 -10.27 -13.42
C ASP A 161 -4.52 -8.89 -14.11
N GLU A 162 -5.48 -8.74 -15.02
CA GLU A 162 -5.87 -7.41 -15.53
C GLU A 162 -6.63 -6.61 -14.46
N VAL A 163 -6.39 -5.30 -14.41
CA VAL A 163 -7.17 -4.39 -13.57
C VAL A 163 -8.61 -4.28 -14.07
N LYS A 164 -9.58 -4.33 -13.15
CA LYS A 164 -11.02 -4.32 -13.48
C LYS A 164 -11.71 -3.10 -12.90
N PRO A 165 -12.62 -2.44 -13.63
CA PRO A 165 -13.36 -1.30 -13.10
C PRO A 165 -14.34 -1.75 -12.00
N VAL A 166 -14.48 -0.93 -10.96
CA VAL A 166 -15.37 -1.20 -9.83
C VAL A 166 -16.76 -0.66 -10.10
N ILE A 167 -17.77 -1.47 -9.78
CA ILE A 167 -19.19 -1.10 -9.84
C ILE A 167 -19.72 -0.82 -8.44
N SER A 168 -20.54 0.22 -8.32
CA SER A 168 -21.32 0.56 -7.13
C SER A 168 -22.79 0.22 -7.36
N ARG A 169 -23.52 -0.09 -6.28
CA ARG A 169 -24.98 -0.23 -6.31
C ARG A 169 -25.64 0.86 -5.48
N HIS A 170 -26.56 1.61 -6.08
CA HIS A 170 -27.33 2.66 -5.40
C HIS A 170 -28.79 2.58 -5.85
N HIS A 171 -29.72 2.54 -4.89
CA HIS A 171 -31.16 2.33 -5.15
C HIS A 171 -31.50 1.17 -6.11
N GLY A 172 -30.70 0.10 -6.11
CA GLY A 172 -30.92 -1.09 -6.95
C GLY A 172 -30.29 -1.02 -8.34
N GLU A 173 -29.71 0.12 -8.73
CA GLU A 173 -29.02 0.29 -10.01
C GLU A 173 -27.50 0.15 -9.85
N TRP A 174 -26.86 -0.41 -10.87
CA TRP A 174 -25.41 -0.61 -10.94
C TRP A 174 -24.78 0.45 -11.82
N PHE A 175 -23.71 1.08 -11.34
CA PHE A 175 -22.97 2.10 -12.08
C PHE A 175 -21.48 2.02 -11.78
N TYR A 176 -20.64 2.41 -12.73
CA TYR A 176 -19.22 2.62 -12.45
C TYR A 176 -19.04 3.95 -11.74
N SER A 177 -17.96 4.06 -10.96
CA SER A 177 -17.54 5.34 -10.41
C SER A 177 -16.84 6.15 -11.52
N PHE A 178 -17.38 7.31 -11.85
CA PHE A 178 -16.87 8.21 -12.89
C PHE A 178 -16.48 9.60 -12.36
N ASP A 179 -16.93 9.95 -11.15
CA ASP A 179 -16.96 11.34 -10.70
C ASP A 179 -15.62 11.81 -10.15
N LYS A 180 -15.07 12.87 -10.77
CA LYS A 180 -13.81 13.51 -10.34
C LYS A 180 -13.93 14.30 -9.03
N HIS A 181 -15.14 14.66 -8.61
CA HIS A 181 -15.39 15.42 -7.38
C HIS A 181 -15.66 14.51 -6.19
N VAL A 182 -15.63 13.20 -6.40
CA VAL A 182 -15.77 12.21 -5.35
C VAL A 182 -14.38 11.75 -4.91
N TYR A 183 -13.95 12.23 -3.76
CA TYR A 183 -12.72 11.78 -3.13
C TYR A 183 -12.98 10.45 -2.45
N THR A 184 -12.26 9.42 -2.90
CA THR A 184 -12.36 8.10 -2.29
C THR A 184 -11.26 7.90 -1.27
N THR A 185 -11.62 7.30 -0.14
CA THR A 185 -10.70 6.66 0.80
C THR A 185 -11.24 5.27 1.07
N ALA A 186 -10.46 4.24 0.76
CA ALA A 186 -10.78 2.88 1.14
C ALA A 186 -10.00 2.54 2.41
N GLY A 187 -10.67 1.89 3.35
CA GLY A 187 -10.08 1.47 4.61
C GLY A 187 -10.62 0.11 5.04
N LEU A 188 -9.78 -0.63 5.76
CA LEU A 188 -10.20 -1.78 6.54
C LEU A 188 -10.71 -1.25 7.89
N ALA A 189 -11.96 -1.53 8.20
CA ALA A 189 -12.53 -1.27 9.52
C ALA A 189 -12.92 -2.63 10.13
N SER A 190 -12.03 -3.17 10.96
CA SER A 190 -12.09 -4.57 11.40
C SER A 190 -12.01 -5.54 10.20
N ASP A 191 -12.73 -6.67 10.23
CA ASP A 191 -12.79 -7.65 9.13
C ASP A 191 -13.68 -7.19 7.95
N GLU A 192 -14.34 -6.05 8.10
CA GLU A 192 -15.18 -5.43 7.09
C GLU A 192 -14.37 -4.41 6.28
N GLN A 193 -14.75 -4.29 5.00
CA GLN A 193 -14.15 -3.32 4.11
C GLN A 193 -15.14 -2.29 3.72
N LEU A 194 -14.77 -1.05 4.00
CA LEU A 194 -15.61 0.09 3.82
C LEU A 194 -14.90 1.08 2.92
N ILE A 195 -15.64 1.59 1.96
CA ILE A 195 -15.19 2.69 1.11
C ILE A 195 -15.91 3.94 1.60
N LEU A 196 -15.16 4.84 2.23
CA LEU A 196 -15.65 6.17 2.57
C LEU A 196 -15.39 7.10 1.38
N ARG A 197 -16.45 7.70 0.87
CA ARG A 197 -16.39 8.68 -0.22
C ARG A 197 -16.87 10.02 0.28
N PHE A 198 -16.25 11.09 -0.24
CA PHE A 198 -16.69 12.46 -0.02
C PHE A 198 -17.01 13.10 -1.37
N ASP A 199 -18.26 13.50 -1.55
CA ASP A 199 -18.72 14.26 -2.71
C ASP A 199 -18.53 15.75 -2.42
N GLU A 200 -17.66 16.42 -3.18
CA GLU A 200 -17.35 17.84 -2.99
C GLU A 200 -18.49 18.77 -3.43
N ILE A 201 -19.31 18.36 -4.39
CA ILE A 201 -20.44 19.14 -4.91
C ILE A 201 -21.57 19.10 -3.90
N ALA A 202 -21.97 17.91 -3.48
CA ALA A 202 -23.05 17.72 -2.51
C ALA A 202 -22.60 17.99 -1.06
N ARG A 203 -21.28 18.02 -0.81
CA ARG A 203 -20.66 18.21 0.53
C ARG A 203 -21.09 17.14 1.53
N VAL A 204 -21.20 15.90 1.08
CA VAL A 204 -21.64 14.75 1.90
C VAL A 204 -20.66 13.60 1.85
N HIS A 205 -20.62 12.86 2.95
CA HIS A 205 -19.93 11.57 3.00
C HIS A 205 -20.91 10.44 2.67
N SER A 206 -20.43 9.44 1.93
CA SER A 206 -21.15 8.17 1.72
C SER A 206 -20.26 7.00 2.09
N LEU A 207 -20.89 5.97 2.65
CA LEU A 207 -20.26 4.70 2.98
C LEU A 207 -20.75 3.66 1.98
N GLY A 208 -19.83 2.90 1.40
CA GLY A 208 -20.12 1.80 0.48
C GLY A 208 -19.28 0.57 0.77
#